data_AF-A0A5B1AYX0-F1
#
_entry.id   AF-A0A5B1AYX0-F1
#
_cell.length_a   1.000
_cell.length_b   1.000
_cell.length_c   1.000
_cell.angle_alpha   90.00
_cell.angle_beta   90.00
_cell.angle_gamma   90.00
#
_symmetry.space_group_name_H-M   'P 1'
#
loop_
_entity.id
_entity.type
_entity.pdbx_description
1 polymer ?
#
loop_
_entity_poly.entity_id
_entity_poly.type
_entity_poly.pdbx_seq_one_letter_code
_entity_poly.pdbx_strand_id
1 'polypeptide(L)'
;VFSTAHPRKHHVLRGLGVPPERIASSRTLDFVDTFAAATDQQGVDVVLNSLAGDFVDGSLRLLPRGGSFVEIGKTDIREAGNIAQAHPGVVYQAYDLHVAEPADLRQAWQTLTELFTAGILRPLPTTSYGLLQARHAFRDMSQARHTGKIVLIPPAEWDRQGTVLITGGTGTLGGVFAEHLITR
;
A
#
# COMPACT_ATOMS: atom_id res chain seq x y z
N VAL A 1 6.90 -7.71 14.17
CA VAL A 1 6.28 -7.59 12.84
C VAL A 1 6.87 -8.64 11.93
N PHE A 2 6.02 -9.43 11.29
CA PHE A 2 6.34 -10.41 10.27
C PHE A 2 5.72 -9.93 8.97
N SER A 3 6.35 -10.19 7.82
CA SER A 3 5.83 -9.70 6.55
C SER A 3 6.13 -10.67 5.42
N THR A 4 5.17 -10.83 4.52
CA THR A 4 5.38 -11.54 3.26
C THR A 4 5.49 -10.54 2.10
N ALA A 5 6.28 -10.89 1.08
CA ALA A 5 6.29 -10.20 -0.21
C ALA A 5 6.80 -11.15 -1.30
N HIS A 6 6.62 -10.78 -2.56
CA HIS A 6 7.29 -11.47 -3.66
C HIS A 6 8.81 -11.45 -3.40
N PRO A 7 9.57 -12.56 -3.58
CA PRO A 7 10.99 -12.62 -3.22
C PRO A 7 11.85 -11.48 -3.77
N ARG A 8 11.60 -11.06 -5.02
CA ARG A 8 12.25 -9.89 -5.65
C ARG A 8 12.09 -8.57 -4.87
N LYS A 9 11.05 -8.45 -4.02
CA LYS A 9 10.75 -7.27 -3.19
C LYS A 9 11.20 -7.41 -1.74
N HIS A 10 11.83 -8.52 -1.32
CA HIS A 10 12.31 -8.67 0.05
C HIS A 10 13.33 -7.60 0.47
N HIS A 11 14.08 -7.05 -0.48
CA HIS A 11 14.98 -5.92 -0.23
C HIS A 11 14.24 -4.68 0.29
N VAL A 12 12.97 -4.48 -0.10
CA VAL A 12 12.13 -3.38 0.38
C VAL A 12 11.80 -3.59 1.85
N LEU A 13 11.38 -4.79 2.24
CA LEU A 13 11.07 -5.13 3.63
C LEU A 13 12.30 -4.98 4.55
N ARG A 14 13.48 -5.39 4.08
CA ARG A 14 14.73 -5.15 4.79
C ARG A 14 15.05 -3.67 4.93
N GLY A 15 14.83 -2.87 3.88
CA GLY A 15 14.97 -1.42 3.93
C GLY A 15 13.99 -0.73 4.90
N LEU A 16 12.86 -1.38 5.20
CA LEU A 16 11.90 -0.96 6.23
C LEU A 16 12.24 -1.50 7.63
N GLY A 17 13.38 -2.19 7.80
CA GLY A 17 13.85 -2.68 9.09
C GLY A 17 13.23 -4.02 9.53
N VAL A 18 12.54 -4.75 8.65
CA VAL A 18 12.05 -6.10 8.98
C VAL A 18 13.25 -7.08 8.97
N PRO A 19 13.51 -7.81 10.08
CA PRO A 19 14.61 -8.77 10.14
C PRO A 19 14.42 -9.92 9.13
N PRO A 20 15.50 -10.48 8.55
CA PRO A 20 15.43 -11.56 7.56
C PRO A 20 14.59 -12.77 8.01
N GLU A 21 14.72 -13.18 9.26
CA GLU A 21 13.98 -14.30 9.88
C GLU A 21 12.48 -14.03 10.03
N ARG A 22 12.03 -12.79 9.82
CA ARG A 22 10.62 -12.38 9.86
C ARG A 22 10.07 -12.01 8.47
N ILE A 23 10.81 -12.34 7.41
CA ILE A 23 10.41 -12.13 6.01
C ILE A 23 10.18 -13.49 5.36
N ALA A 24 9.06 -13.63 4.66
CA ALA A 24 8.78 -14.82 3.86
C ALA A 24 8.19 -14.48 2.48
N SER A 25 8.08 -15.49 1.62
CA SER A 25 7.46 -15.36 0.30
C SER A 25 5.95 -15.16 0.42
N SER A 26 5.38 -14.22 -0.34
CA SER A 26 3.92 -14.10 -0.51
C SER A 26 3.37 -14.94 -1.67
N ARG A 27 4.18 -15.87 -2.20
CA ARG A 27 3.86 -16.71 -3.37
C ARG A 27 3.82 -18.19 -3.03
N THR A 28 4.24 -18.57 -1.83
CA THR A 28 4.28 -19.94 -1.32
C THR A 28 3.76 -19.94 0.11
N LEU A 29 3.33 -21.11 0.60
CA LEU A 29 2.81 -21.26 1.98
C LEU A 29 3.92 -21.43 3.03
N ASP A 30 5.19 -21.44 2.62
CA ASP A 30 6.35 -21.63 3.52
C ASP A 30 6.45 -20.56 4.62
N PHE A 31 5.74 -19.44 4.47
CA PHE A 31 5.64 -18.41 5.51
C PHE A 31 5.04 -18.96 6.81
N VAL A 32 4.15 -19.96 6.73
CA VAL A 32 3.53 -20.58 7.90
C VAL A 32 4.60 -21.22 8.77
N ASP A 33 5.44 -22.08 8.20
CA ASP A 33 6.51 -22.76 8.92
C ASP A 33 7.60 -21.79 9.35
N THR A 34 7.95 -20.83 8.48
CA THR A 34 8.95 -19.80 8.77
C THR A 34 8.56 -18.97 9.99
N PHE A 35 7.31 -18.49 10.05
CA PHE A 35 6.86 -17.63 11.14
C PHE A 35 6.54 -18.43 12.40
N ALA A 36 6.04 -19.66 12.28
CA ALA A 36 5.89 -20.55 13.43
C ALA A 36 7.24 -20.84 14.08
N ALA A 37 8.29 -21.14 13.30
CA ALA A 37 9.64 -21.33 13.84
C ALA A 37 10.20 -20.05 14.48
N ALA A 38 10.06 -18.89 13.81
CA ALA A 38 10.54 -17.61 14.32
C ALA A 38 9.77 -17.08 15.55
N THR A 39 8.69 -17.75 15.94
CA THR A 39 7.89 -17.45 17.13
C THR A 39 7.92 -18.59 18.14
N ASP A 40 8.80 -19.58 18.01
CA ASP A 40 8.82 -20.77 18.88
C ASP A 40 7.44 -21.43 19.00
N GLN A 41 6.74 -21.54 17.87
CA GLN A 41 5.36 -22.06 17.72
C GLN A 41 4.29 -21.23 18.44
N GLN A 42 4.63 -20.04 18.92
CA GLN A 42 3.67 -19.14 19.53
C GLN A 42 2.78 -18.44 18.48
N GLY A 43 3.19 -18.35 17.22
CA GLY A 43 2.41 -17.61 16.22
C GLY A 43 2.31 -16.11 16.54
N VAL A 44 1.23 -15.47 16.10
CA VAL A 44 0.99 -14.03 16.23
C VAL A 44 -0.37 -13.76 16.87
N ASP A 45 -0.61 -12.50 17.26
CA ASP A 45 -1.88 -12.09 17.89
C ASP A 45 -2.82 -11.41 16.88
N VAL A 46 -2.26 -10.81 15.82
CA VAL A 46 -3.01 -10.11 14.77
C VAL A 46 -2.45 -10.48 13.41
N VAL A 47 -3.35 -10.82 12.48
CA VAL A 47 -3.06 -10.99 11.06
C VAL A 47 -3.81 -9.91 10.27
N LEU A 48 -3.09 -9.13 9.48
CA LEU A 48 -3.66 -8.27 8.44
C LEU A 48 -3.46 -8.97 7.08
N ASN A 49 -4.52 -9.56 6.55
CA ASN A 49 -4.47 -10.38 5.34
C ASN A 49 -4.99 -9.65 4.10
N SER A 50 -4.34 -9.89 2.97
CA SER A 50 -4.82 -9.49 1.63
C SER A 50 -4.61 -10.59 0.57
N LEU A 51 -4.30 -11.82 1.01
CA LEU A 51 -4.13 -13.00 0.16
C LEU A 51 -5.41 -13.84 0.15
N ALA A 52 -5.53 -14.79 -0.76
CA ALA A 52 -6.75 -15.58 -0.95
C ALA A 52 -6.45 -17.09 -1.01
N GLY A 53 -7.49 -17.92 -0.88
CA GLY A 53 -7.41 -19.38 -0.94
C GLY A 53 -6.61 -19.93 0.24
N ASP A 54 -5.76 -20.93 -0.04
CA ASP A 54 -4.95 -21.63 0.96
C ASP A 54 -4.06 -20.68 1.81
N PHE A 55 -3.78 -19.47 1.32
CA PHE A 55 -3.03 -18.46 2.08
C PHE A 55 -3.83 -17.93 3.28
N VAL A 56 -5.16 -17.87 3.18
CA VAL A 56 -6.05 -17.52 4.29
C VAL A 56 -5.96 -18.60 5.36
N ASP A 57 -6.12 -19.86 4.96
CA ASP A 57 -6.08 -21.03 5.87
C ASP A 57 -4.70 -21.15 6.53
N GLY A 58 -3.62 -20.94 5.77
CA GLY A 58 -2.26 -20.88 6.30
C GLY A 58 -2.05 -19.74 7.30
N SER A 59 -2.62 -18.57 7.03
CA SER A 59 -2.50 -17.41 7.92
C SER A 59 -3.30 -17.59 9.21
N LEU A 60 -4.46 -18.27 9.17
CA LEU A 60 -5.25 -18.62 10.36
C LEU A 60 -4.50 -19.59 11.29
N ARG A 61 -3.69 -20.51 10.73
CA ARG A 61 -2.83 -21.40 11.52
C ARG A 61 -1.76 -20.65 12.32
N LEU A 62 -1.46 -19.40 11.98
CA LEU A 62 -0.54 -18.55 12.75
C LEU A 62 -1.21 -17.87 13.95
N LEU A 63 -2.50 -18.12 14.20
CA LEU A 63 -3.24 -17.67 15.40
C LEU A 63 -3.60 -18.85 16.33
N PRO A 64 -2.64 -19.70 16.77
CA PRO A 64 -2.96 -20.94 17.49
C PRO A 64 -3.60 -20.71 18.86
N ARG A 65 -3.48 -19.49 19.41
CA ARG A 65 -4.06 -19.08 20.71
C ARG A 65 -5.29 -18.18 20.56
N GLY A 66 -5.87 -18.09 19.36
CA GLY A 66 -6.82 -17.04 19.01
C GLY A 66 -6.12 -15.74 18.62
N GLY A 67 -6.90 -14.67 18.46
CA GLY A 67 -6.40 -13.35 18.02
C GLY A 67 -7.35 -12.66 17.05
N SER A 68 -6.85 -11.63 16.36
CA SER A 68 -7.64 -10.88 15.38
C SER A 68 -7.15 -11.17 13.96
N PHE A 69 -8.05 -11.63 13.11
CA PHE A 69 -7.82 -11.79 11.69
C PHE A 69 -8.57 -10.69 10.93
N VAL A 70 -7.82 -9.71 10.42
CA VAL A 70 -8.35 -8.57 9.65
C VAL A 70 -8.15 -8.85 8.18
N GLU A 71 -9.25 -9.13 7.48
CA GLU A 71 -9.26 -9.38 6.04
C GLU A 71 -9.52 -8.07 5.28
N ILE A 72 -8.56 -7.64 4.45
CA ILE A 72 -8.72 -6.50 3.53
C ILE A 72 -8.82 -6.94 2.06
N GLY A 73 -8.61 -8.22 1.77
CA GLY A 73 -8.91 -8.84 0.49
C GLY A 73 -10.41 -8.93 0.24
N LYS A 74 -10.81 -8.84 -1.04
CA LYS A 74 -12.22 -8.79 -1.44
C LYS A 74 -12.72 -10.02 -2.18
N THR A 75 -11.82 -10.93 -2.56
CA THR A 75 -12.14 -12.04 -3.47
C THR A 75 -12.49 -13.34 -2.76
N ASP A 76 -12.09 -13.50 -1.50
CA ASP A 76 -12.23 -14.75 -0.74
C ASP A 76 -12.64 -14.45 0.72
N ILE A 77 -13.68 -13.63 0.89
CA ILE A 77 -14.19 -13.27 2.21
C ILE A 77 -14.89 -14.51 2.82
N ARG A 78 -14.42 -14.96 3.98
CA ARG A 78 -14.99 -16.07 4.74
C ARG A 78 -16.08 -15.59 5.72
N GLU A 79 -16.93 -16.52 6.13
CA GLU A 79 -17.93 -16.25 7.15
C GLU A 79 -17.30 -16.32 8.55
N ALA A 80 -17.50 -15.26 9.35
CA ALA A 80 -16.89 -15.17 10.69
C ALA A 80 -17.30 -16.31 11.63
N GLY A 81 -18.55 -16.80 11.54
CA GLY A 81 -19.04 -17.92 12.35
C GLY A 81 -18.27 -19.21 12.08
N ASN A 82 -18.06 -19.55 10.80
CA ASN A 82 -17.27 -20.72 10.39
C ASN A 82 -15.81 -20.61 10.85
N ILE A 83 -15.20 -19.42 10.76
CA ILE A 83 -13.83 -19.21 11.26
C ILE A 83 -13.76 -19.36 12.77
N ALA A 84 -14.68 -18.76 13.53
CA ALA A 84 -14.70 -18.89 14.98
C ALA A 84 -14.92 -20.34 15.44
N GLN A 85 -15.69 -21.13 14.68
CA GLN A 85 -15.90 -22.55 14.95
C GLN A 85 -14.64 -23.39 14.65
N ALA A 86 -13.98 -23.14 13.51
CA ALA A 86 -12.78 -23.89 13.11
C ALA A 86 -11.51 -23.46 13.87
N HIS A 87 -11.44 -22.19 14.28
CA HIS A 87 -10.31 -21.58 14.99
C HIS A 87 -10.82 -20.89 16.26
N PRO A 88 -11.03 -21.66 17.36
CA PRO A 88 -11.51 -21.10 18.62
C PRO A 88 -10.66 -19.93 19.12
N GLY A 89 -11.32 -18.83 19.48
CA GLY A 89 -10.67 -17.61 19.96
C GLY A 89 -10.19 -16.64 18.86
N VAL A 90 -10.35 -16.99 17.58
CA VAL A 90 -10.08 -16.06 16.47
C VAL A 90 -11.30 -15.19 16.19
N VAL A 91 -11.09 -13.87 16.23
CA VAL A 91 -12.06 -12.86 15.75
C VAL A 91 -11.72 -12.54 14.31
N TYR A 92 -12.56 -12.99 13.38
CA TYR A 92 -12.43 -12.69 11.97
C TYR A 92 -13.26 -11.45 11.60
N GLN A 93 -12.61 -10.46 10.99
CA GLN A 93 -13.25 -9.23 10.54
C GLN A 93 -12.81 -8.91 9.11
N ALA A 94 -13.77 -8.95 8.17
CA ALA A 94 -13.61 -8.34 6.86
C ALA A 94 -13.77 -6.82 6.99
N TYR A 95 -12.72 -6.08 6.67
CA TYR A 95 -12.66 -4.64 6.82
C TYR A 95 -12.59 -3.95 5.45
N ASP A 96 -13.59 -3.12 5.15
CA ASP A 96 -13.62 -2.30 3.94
C ASP A 96 -13.73 -0.81 4.29
N LEU A 97 -12.70 -0.04 3.92
CA LEU A 97 -12.67 1.40 4.14
C LEU A 97 -13.83 2.14 3.44
N HIS A 98 -14.41 1.56 2.38
CA HIS A 98 -15.52 2.20 1.67
C HIS A 98 -16.82 2.27 2.47
N VAL A 99 -16.99 1.44 3.49
CA VAL A 99 -18.18 1.41 4.35
C VAL A 99 -17.90 1.91 5.76
N ALA A 100 -16.70 2.44 6.01
CA ALA A 100 -16.34 2.99 7.31
C ALA A 100 -17.15 4.26 7.60
N GLU A 101 -17.59 4.40 8.85
CA GLU A 101 -18.37 5.57 9.27
C GLU A 101 -17.51 6.84 9.20
N PRO A 102 -18.09 7.99 8.80
CA PRO A 102 -17.32 9.25 8.72
C PRO A 102 -16.64 9.65 10.03
N ALA A 103 -17.18 9.24 11.18
CA ALA A 103 -16.57 9.50 12.49
C ALA A 103 -15.23 8.76 12.65
N ASP A 104 -15.18 7.47 12.27
CA ASP A 104 -13.97 6.65 12.33
C ASP A 104 -12.90 7.18 11.36
N LEU A 105 -13.31 7.58 10.15
CA LEU A 105 -12.41 8.16 9.16
C LEU A 105 -11.80 9.48 9.63
N ARG A 106 -12.57 10.34 10.32
CA ARG A 106 -12.04 11.59 10.89
C ARG A 106 -10.99 11.32 11.96
N GLN A 107 -11.24 10.38 12.85
CA GLN A 107 -10.27 10.01 13.89
C GLN A 107 -9.00 9.42 13.26
N ALA A 108 -9.13 8.53 12.28
CA ALA A 108 -8.01 7.97 11.56
C ALA A 108 -7.18 9.07 10.85
N TRP A 109 -7.86 10.03 10.21
CA TRP A 109 -7.20 11.15 9.53
C TRP A 109 -6.43 12.06 10.48
N GLN A 110 -6.98 12.35 11.67
CA GLN A 110 -6.29 13.13 12.69
C GLN A 110 -5.01 12.42 13.15
N THR A 111 -5.10 11.13 13.50
CA THR A 111 -3.94 10.32 13.88
C THR A 111 -2.88 10.29 12.79
N LEU A 112 -3.27 10.08 11.52
CA LEU A 112 -2.33 10.09 10.40
C LEU A 112 -1.62 11.44 10.28
N THR A 113 -2.35 12.55 10.41
CA THR A 113 -1.79 13.90 10.34
C THR A 113 -0.73 14.10 11.42
N GLU A 114 -1.04 13.75 12.68
CA GLU A 114 -0.11 13.84 13.80
C GLU A 114 1.16 13.01 13.56
N LEU A 115 1.02 11.78 13.06
CA LEU A 115 2.15 10.90 12.77
C LEU A 115 3.02 11.39 11.61
N PHE A 116 2.44 11.99 10.58
CA PHE A 116 3.18 12.63 9.48
C PHE A 116 3.90 13.89 9.96
N THR A 117 3.23 14.75 10.73
CA THR A 117 3.83 15.97 11.29
C THR A 117 4.99 15.63 12.22
N ALA A 118 4.88 14.56 13.00
CA ALA A 118 5.96 14.07 13.86
C ALA A 118 7.10 13.34 13.10
N GLY A 119 6.96 13.14 11.78
CA GLY A 119 7.94 12.43 10.96
C GLY A 119 8.04 10.92 11.23
N ILE A 120 7.09 10.35 11.99
CA ILE A 120 6.98 8.92 12.27
C ILE A 120 6.55 8.19 11.00
N LEU A 121 5.55 8.73 10.30
CA LEU A 121 5.17 8.26 8.97
C LEU A 121 5.89 9.09 7.90
N ARG A 122 6.31 8.40 6.84
CA ARG A 122 6.88 9.00 5.63
C ARG A 122 6.05 8.58 4.42
N PRO A 123 5.88 9.44 3.42
CA PRO A 123 5.22 9.05 2.19
C PRO A 123 5.86 7.80 1.57
N LEU A 124 5.03 6.92 1.02
CA LEU A 124 5.52 5.75 0.30
C LEU A 124 6.29 6.19 -0.95
N PRO A 125 7.26 5.38 -1.44
CA PRO A 125 7.85 5.59 -2.75
C PRO A 125 6.77 5.68 -3.82
N THR A 126 6.84 6.69 -4.69
CA THR A 126 5.86 6.88 -5.76
C THR A 126 6.46 6.59 -7.13
N THR A 127 5.73 5.86 -7.96
CA THR A 127 5.99 5.76 -9.41
C THR A 127 4.95 6.60 -10.15
N SER A 128 5.39 7.70 -10.73
CA SER A 128 4.50 8.65 -11.38
C SER A 128 4.42 8.43 -12.88
N TYR A 129 3.20 8.51 -13.42
CA TYR A 129 2.93 8.51 -14.85
C TYR A 129 2.14 9.77 -15.20
N GLY A 130 2.37 10.33 -16.39
CA GLY A 130 1.44 11.32 -16.92
C GLY A 130 0.05 10.68 -17.12
N LEU A 131 -1.02 11.43 -16.93
CA LEU A 131 -2.39 10.92 -17.05
C LEU A 131 -2.66 10.27 -18.43
N LEU A 132 -2.07 10.82 -19.50
CA LEU A 132 -2.14 10.26 -20.86
C LEU A 132 -1.47 8.88 -20.99
N GLN A 133 -0.63 8.49 -20.02
CA GLN A 133 0.03 7.19 -19.94
C GLN A 133 -0.67 6.22 -18.98
N ALA A 134 -1.90 6.51 -18.54
CA ALA A 134 -2.63 5.68 -17.57
C ALA A 134 -2.66 4.18 -17.92
N ARG A 135 -2.81 3.82 -19.21
CA ARG A 135 -2.76 2.42 -19.66
C ARG A 135 -1.46 1.70 -19.27
N HIS A 136 -0.33 2.39 -19.33
CA HIS A 136 0.95 1.83 -18.89
C HIS A 136 0.98 1.64 -17.37
N ALA A 137 0.51 2.65 -16.63
CA ALA A 137 0.40 2.59 -15.17
C ALA A 137 -0.45 1.39 -14.71
N PHE A 138 -1.62 1.18 -15.31
CA PHE A 138 -2.49 0.03 -15.01
C PHE A 138 -1.84 -1.32 -15.36
N ARG A 139 -1.07 -1.40 -16.45
CA ARG A 139 -0.33 -2.62 -16.81
C ARG A 139 0.76 -2.96 -15.79
N ASP A 140 1.51 -1.97 -15.34
CA ASP A 140 2.54 -2.17 -14.31
C ASP A 140 1.94 -2.50 -12.94
N MET A 141 0.74 -1.98 -12.67
CA MET A 141 -0.06 -2.34 -11.49
C MET A 141 -0.50 -3.80 -11.54
N SER A 142 -1.11 -4.25 -12.65
CA SER A 142 -1.66 -5.61 -12.78
C SER A 142 -0.59 -6.70 -12.77
N GLN A 143 0.62 -6.38 -13.25
CA GLN A 143 1.79 -7.26 -13.16
C GLN A 143 2.49 -7.22 -11.80
N ALA A 144 1.95 -6.46 -10.84
CA ALA A 144 2.51 -6.25 -9.50
C ALA A 144 3.99 -5.82 -9.51
N ARG A 145 4.43 -5.07 -10.54
CA ARG A 145 5.84 -4.66 -10.71
C ARG A 145 6.23 -3.48 -9.83
N HIS A 146 5.28 -2.64 -9.46
CA HIS A 146 5.52 -1.45 -8.64
C HIS A 146 5.81 -1.78 -7.16
N THR A 147 6.53 -0.88 -6.51
CA THR A 147 6.69 -0.83 -5.05
C THR A 147 6.16 0.54 -4.60
N GLY A 148 5.41 0.58 -3.51
CA GLY A 148 4.79 1.81 -3.03
C GLY A 148 3.53 2.16 -3.84
N LYS A 149 3.40 3.42 -4.27
CA LYS A 149 2.17 3.95 -4.87
C LYS A 149 2.37 4.37 -6.33
N ILE A 150 1.49 3.92 -7.22
CA ILE A 150 1.39 4.48 -8.58
C ILE A 150 0.54 5.75 -8.52
N VAL A 151 1.04 6.84 -9.11
CA VAL A 151 0.36 8.15 -9.16
C VAL A 151 0.20 8.59 -10.61
N LEU A 152 -1.01 9.06 -10.97
CA LEU A 152 -1.29 9.68 -12.27
C LEU A 152 -1.26 11.20 -12.11
N ILE A 153 -0.40 11.85 -12.88
CA ILE A 153 -0.24 13.30 -12.86
C ILE A 153 -1.03 13.89 -14.04
N PRO A 154 -2.08 14.70 -13.78
CA PRO A 154 -2.79 15.38 -14.86
C PRO A 154 -1.84 16.33 -15.62
N PRO A 155 -2.12 16.65 -16.89
CA PRO A 155 -1.36 17.67 -17.60
C PRO A 155 -1.32 18.96 -16.77
N ALA A 156 -0.15 19.62 -16.73
CA ALA A 156 -0.06 20.91 -16.07
C ALA A 156 -0.99 21.90 -16.76
N GLU A 157 -1.93 22.45 -16.00
CA GLU A 157 -2.73 23.58 -16.44
C GLU A 157 -1.96 24.86 -16.15
N TRP A 158 -1.94 25.76 -17.14
CA TRP A 158 -1.31 27.06 -16.99
C TRP A 158 -2.23 27.96 -16.16
N ASP A 159 -1.71 28.49 -15.05
CA ASP A 159 -2.39 29.58 -14.36
C ASP A 159 -2.28 30.85 -15.23
N ARG A 160 -3.40 31.24 -15.82
CA ARG A 160 -3.50 32.43 -16.67
C ARG A 160 -3.30 33.74 -15.90
N GLN A 161 -3.39 33.70 -14.57
CA GLN A 161 -3.09 34.85 -13.71
C GLN A 161 -1.67 34.76 -13.11
N GLY A 162 -0.95 33.68 -13.39
CA GLY A 162 0.39 33.44 -12.92
C GLY A 162 1.44 34.30 -13.63
N THR A 163 2.63 34.39 -13.02
CA THR A 163 3.79 35.02 -13.63
C THR A 163 4.66 33.97 -14.34
N VAL A 164 5.07 34.26 -15.58
CA VAL A 164 5.98 33.41 -16.35
C VAL A 164 7.38 34.02 -16.36
N LEU A 165 8.40 33.23 -15.98
CA LEU A 165 9.81 33.61 -16.10
C LEU A 165 10.38 33.06 -17.42
N ILE A 166 10.92 33.95 -18.27
CA ILE A 166 11.66 33.57 -19.48
C ILE A 166 13.13 33.95 -19.30
N THR A 167 13.98 32.97 -19.01
CA THR A 167 15.42 33.18 -18.93
C THR A 167 16.01 33.33 -20.33
N GLY A 168 16.70 34.45 -20.60
CA GLY A 168 17.17 34.77 -21.96
C GLY A 168 16.07 35.29 -22.89
N GLY A 169 15.02 35.93 -22.33
CA GLY A 169 13.86 36.42 -23.07
C GLY A 169 14.14 37.42 -24.20
N THR A 170 15.33 38.03 -24.22
CA THR A 170 15.76 38.92 -25.31
C THR A 170 16.37 38.19 -26.51
N GLY A 171 16.63 36.88 -26.40
CA GLY A 171 17.05 36.05 -27.52
C GLY A 171 15.89 35.81 -28.50
N THR A 172 16.20 35.48 -29.75
CA THR A 172 15.20 35.32 -30.84
C THR A 172 14.01 34.43 -30.44
N LEU A 173 14.27 33.26 -29.87
CA LEU A 173 13.20 32.36 -29.42
C LEU A 173 12.49 32.87 -28.16
N GLY A 174 13.21 33.54 -27.26
CA GLY A 174 12.64 34.12 -26.05
C GLY A 174 11.61 35.20 -26.36
N GLY A 175 11.91 36.08 -27.32
CA GLY A 175 11.00 37.14 -27.77
C GLY A 175 9.75 36.59 -28.44
N VAL A 176 9.90 35.64 -29.38
CA VAL A 176 8.76 34.99 -30.04
C VAL A 176 7.88 34.23 -29.04
N PHE A 177 8.50 33.56 -28.06
CA PHE A 177 7.76 32.85 -27.01
C PHE A 177 7.02 33.82 -26.07
N ALA A 178 7.63 34.94 -25.70
CA ALA A 178 6.97 35.98 -24.90
C ALA A 178 5.74 36.57 -25.63
N GLU A 179 5.85 36.87 -26.92
CA GLU A 179 4.73 37.34 -27.74
C GLU A 179 3.61 36.31 -27.81
N HIS A 180 3.94 35.03 -28.00
CA HIS A 180 2.96 33.95 -28.02
C HIS A 180 2.19 33.83 -26.70
N LEU A 181 2.87 33.98 -25.56
CA LEU A 181 2.26 33.91 -24.23
C LEU A 181 1.35 35.10 -23.90
N ILE A 182 1.60 36.28 -24.47
CA ILE A 182 0.75 37.47 -24.25
C ILE A 182 -0.49 37.43 -25.15
N THR A 183 -0.38 36.83 -26.33
CA THR A 183 -1.43 36.86 -27.36
C THR A 183 -2.39 35.68 -27.31
N ARG A 184 -2.15 34.66 -26.48
CA ARG A 184 -2.98 33.46 -26.33
C ARG A 184 -3.30 33.15 -24.87
#